data_AF-A0A0D2L5J1-F1
#
_entry.id   AF-A0A0D2L5J1-F1
#
_cell.length_a   1.000
_cell.length_b   1.000
_cell.length_c   1.000
_cell.angle_alpha   90.00
_cell.angle_beta   90.00
_cell.angle_gamma   90.00
#
_symmetry.space_group_name_H-M   'P 1'
#
loop_
_entity.id
_entity.type
_entity.pdbx_description
1 polymer ?
#
loop_
_entity_poly.entity_id
_entity_poly.type
_entity_poly.pdbx_seq_one_letter_code
_entity_poly.pdbx_strand_id
1 'polypeptide(L)'
;MDIPFLGPTNINDVSSFLSRSTPITLIPIPEPSASLAETVDPWFVDSQSHEMVGIIDACLHNFHDVQRAQAMFTRLRTRIGSAALTTRIYNNFIEVYCQMATREPNRKMLWHDEAWALYNILETEVDGVQPSPKTYALILEMLV
;
A
#
# COMPACT_ATOMS: atom_id res chain seq x y z
N MET A 1 -34.94 2.26 1.80
CA MET A 1 -34.76 2.91 0.49
C MET A 1 -35.31 4.31 0.64
N ASP A 2 -34.59 5.31 0.14
CA ASP A 2 -35.00 6.71 -0.10
C ASP A 2 -34.06 7.72 0.55
N ILE A 3 -32.97 7.96 -0.17
CA ILE A 3 -32.11 9.13 -0.01
C ILE A 3 -32.88 10.28 -0.69
N PRO A 4 -33.24 11.37 0.00
CA PRO A 4 -33.78 12.53 -0.69
C PRO A 4 -32.62 13.21 -1.40
N PHE A 5 -32.55 12.99 -2.71
CA PHE A 5 -31.71 13.74 -3.64
C PHE A 5 -32.23 15.19 -3.65
N LEU A 6 -31.68 16.03 -2.78
CA LEU A 6 -32.01 17.45 -2.72
C LEU A 6 -31.26 18.17 -3.85
N GLY A 7 -31.80 18.08 -5.06
CA GLY A 7 -31.40 18.97 -6.16
C GLY A 7 -31.79 20.41 -5.80
N PRO A 8 -30.92 21.41 -6.01
CA PRO A 8 -31.22 22.79 -5.66
C PRO A 8 -32.29 23.33 -6.63
N THR A 9 -33.50 23.59 -6.13
CA THR A 9 -34.62 24.13 -6.92
C THR A 9 -34.78 25.65 -6.78
N ASN A 10 -33.82 26.35 -6.15
CA ASN A 10 -33.89 27.79 -5.98
C ASN A 10 -32.58 28.48 -6.39
N ILE A 11 -32.66 29.40 -7.35
CA ILE A 11 -31.54 30.23 -7.82
C ILE A 11 -30.94 31.04 -6.66
N ASN A 12 -31.76 31.38 -5.66
CA ASN A 12 -31.32 32.07 -4.44
C ASN A 12 -30.49 31.18 -3.50
N ASP A 13 -30.72 29.86 -3.51
CA ASP A 13 -29.90 28.93 -2.73
C ASP A 13 -28.52 28.74 -3.38
N VAL A 14 -28.47 28.71 -4.71
CA VAL A 14 -27.21 28.63 -5.47
C VAL A 14 -26.35 29.88 -5.24
N SER A 15 -26.96 31.07 -5.27
CA SER A 15 -26.23 32.32 -4.99
C SER A 15 -25.73 32.41 -3.54
N SER A 16 -26.49 31.88 -2.58
CA SER A 16 -26.08 31.78 -1.18
C SER A 16 -24.95 30.77 -0.94
N PHE A 17 -24.86 29.72 -1.77
CA PHE A 17 -23.78 28.73 -1.71
C PHE A 17 -22.50 29.25 -2.37
N LEU A 18 -22.61 29.93 -3.51
CA LEU A 18 -21.48 30.53 -4.23
C LEU A 18 -20.88 31.75 -3.51
N SER A 19 -21.67 32.47 -2.72
CA SER A 19 -21.21 33.61 -1.92
C SER A 19 -20.52 33.22 -0.61
N ARG A 20 -20.49 31.93 -0.25
CA ARG A 20 -19.68 31.45 0.87
C ARG A 20 -18.21 31.55 0.47
N SER A 21 -17.50 32.52 1.06
CA SER A 21 -16.04 32.52 1.05
C SER A 21 -15.57 31.34 1.89
N THR A 22 -15.41 30.17 1.25
CA THR A 22 -14.70 29.05 1.86
C THR A 22 -13.23 29.47 2.00
N PRO A 23 -12.65 29.45 3.21
CA PRO A 23 -11.24 29.74 3.37
C PRO A 23 -10.45 28.70 2.58
N ILE A 24 -9.84 29.13 1.46
CA ILE A 24 -8.97 28.29 0.66
C ILE A 24 -7.63 28.23 1.38
N THR A 25 -7.35 27.09 2.01
CA THR A 25 -6.02 26.79 2.50
C THR A 25 -5.15 26.41 1.31
N LEU A 26 -4.31 27.35 0.85
CA LEU A 26 -3.28 27.06 -0.14
C LEU A 26 -2.15 26.31 0.57
N ILE A 27 -2.04 25.01 0.31
CA ILE A 27 -0.88 24.22 0.73
C ILE A 27 0.23 24.51 -0.29
N PRO A 28 1.33 25.17 0.11
CA PRO A 28 2.42 25.45 -0.81
C PRO A 28 3.04 24.14 -1.30
N ILE A 29 3.30 24.06 -2.59
CA ILE A 29 4.06 22.94 -3.17
C ILE A 29 5.49 23.06 -2.62
N PRO A 30 6.06 21.99 -2.03
CA PRO A 30 7.42 22.02 -1.50
C PRO A 30 8.41 22.37 -2.62
N GLU A 31 9.33 23.28 -2.32
CA GLU A 31 10.30 23.79 -3.27
C GLU A 31 11.31 22.69 -3.65
N PRO A 32 11.56 22.42 -4.94
CA PRO A 32 12.36 21.27 -5.38
C PRO A 32 13.87 21.39 -5.06
N SER A 33 14.36 22.55 -4.62
CA SER A 33 15.79 22.91 -4.70
C SER A 33 16.50 23.24 -3.39
N ALA A 34 15.92 23.03 -2.20
CA ALA A 34 16.64 23.28 -0.95
C ALA A 34 16.49 22.14 0.06
N SER A 35 17.54 21.30 0.14
CA SER A 35 17.87 20.47 1.31
C SER A 35 16.73 19.64 1.93
N LEU A 36 16.00 18.88 1.10
CA LEU A 36 14.96 17.95 1.55
C LEU A 36 15.49 16.57 2.01
N ALA A 37 16.80 16.35 1.89
CA ALA A 37 17.41 15.02 1.94
C ALA A 37 17.38 14.32 3.32
N GLU A 38 17.09 15.02 4.43
CA GLU A 38 17.14 14.38 5.76
C GLU A 38 15.84 14.49 6.58
N THR A 39 14.89 15.36 6.21
CA THR A 39 13.69 15.62 7.06
C THR A 39 12.33 15.50 6.37
N VAL A 40 12.26 15.48 5.03
CA VAL A 40 10.97 15.37 4.29
C VAL A 40 10.74 14.00 3.65
N ASP A 41 11.75 13.14 3.70
CA ASP A 41 11.73 11.80 3.12
C ASP A 41 10.68 10.80 3.66
N PRO A 42 10.15 10.89 4.91
CA PRO A 42 9.16 9.89 5.34
C PRO A 42 7.77 10.08 4.72
N TRP A 43 7.46 11.27 4.18
CA TRP A 43 6.11 11.60 3.72
C TRP A 43 5.96 11.59 2.19
N PHE A 44 7.06 11.75 1.46
CA PHE A 44 7.05 11.82 0.00
C PHE A 44 7.82 10.66 -0.60
N VAL A 45 7.07 9.75 -1.21
CA VAL A 45 7.64 8.62 -1.95
C VAL A 45 8.09 9.11 -3.32
N ASP A 46 9.30 8.72 -3.73
CA ASP A 46 9.81 8.97 -5.08
C ASP A 46 8.88 8.40 -6.16
N SER A 47 8.74 9.11 -7.27
CA SER A 47 7.87 8.72 -8.40
C SER A 47 8.19 7.30 -8.89
N GLN A 48 9.48 6.94 -8.96
CA GLN A 48 9.90 5.59 -9.36
C GLN A 48 9.46 4.52 -8.34
N SER A 49 9.52 4.82 -7.05
CA SER A 49 9.06 3.89 -6.01
C SER A 49 7.54 3.69 -6.08
N HIS A 50 6.78 4.75 -6.37
CA HIS A 50 5.35 4.67 -6.64
C HIS A 50 5.02 3.80 -7.86
N GLU A 51 5.78 3.96 -8.95
CA GLU A 51 5.62 3.15 -10.16
C GLU A 51 5.89 1.67 -9.87
N MET A 52 6.94 1.35 -9.10
CA MET A 52 7.24 -0.02 -8.67
C MET A 52 6.10 -0.63 -7.85
N VAL A 53 5.50 0.13 -6.93
CA VAL A 53 4.32 -0.35 -6.17
C VAL A 53 3.15 -0.62 -7.11
N GLY A 54 2.91 0.24 -8.10
CA GLY A 54 1.87 0.02 -9.11
C GLY A 54 2.11 -1.26 -9.91
N ILE A 55 3.35 -1.54 -10.30
CA ILE A 55 3.72 -2.78 -10.99
C ILE A 55 3.49 -4.00 -10.08
N ILE A 56 3.89 -3.92 -8.80
CA ILE A 56 3.66 -4.99 -7.84
C ILE A 56 2.16 -5.29 -7.72
N ASP A 57 1.33 -4.27 -7.51
CA ASP A 57 -0.12 -4.46 -7.36
C ASP A 57 -0.73 -5.10 -8.61
N ALA A 58 -0.32 -4.65 -9.80
CA ALA A 58 -0.75 -5.25 -11.08
C ALA A 58 -0.29 -6.71 -11.25
N CYS A 59 0.93 -7.06 -10.82
CA CYS A 59 1.44 -8.43 -10.90
C CYS A 59 0.77 -9.38 -9.88
N LEU A 60 0.41 -8.85 -8.71
CA LEU A 60 -0.31 -9.60 -7.68
C LEU A 60 -1.81 -9.73 -8.01
N HIS A 61 -2.36 -8.82 -8.79
CA HIS A 61 -3.73 -8.92 -9.30
C HIS A 61 -3.90 -10.20 -10.15
N ASN A 62 -4.80 -11.09 -9.73
CA ASN A 62 -5.04 -12.42 -10.32
C ASN A 62 -3.85 -13.40 -10.30
N PHE A 63 -2.82 -13.18 -9.47
CA PHE A 63 -1.68 -14.10 -9.31
C PHE A 63 -0.94 -14.40 -10.63
N HIS A 64 -0.90 -13.43 -11.55
CA HIS A 64 -0.32 -13.66 -12.87
C HIS A 64 1.19 -13.89 -12.83
N ASP A 65 1.92 -13.14 -12.01
CA ASP A 65 3.38 -13.19 -11.99
C ASP A 65 3.96 -12.84 -10.61
N VAL A 66 3.84 -13.80 -9.68
CA VAL A 66 4.29 -13.67 -8.28
C VAL A 66 5.82 -13.53 -8.19
N GLN A 67 6.56 -14.23 -9.05
CA GLN A 67 8.02 -14.19 -9.05
C GLN A 67 8.55 -12.81 -9.50
N ARG A 68 7.93 -12.22 -10.52
CA ARG A 68 8.27 -10.86 -10.94
C ARG A 68 7.94 -9.83 -9.88
N ALA A 69 6.79 -9.98 -9.20
CA ALA A 69 6.44 -9.12 -8.08
C ALA A 69 7.48 -9.22 -6.96
N GLN A 70 7.96 -10.42 -6.63
CA GLN A 70 9.01 -10.64 -5.64
C GLN A 70 10.33 -9.96 -6.02
N ALA A 71 10.74 -10.05 -7.29
CA ALA A 71 11.94 -9.39 -7.77
C ALA A 71 11.85 -7.85 -7.65
N MET A 72 10.69 -7.27 -7.97
CA MET A 72 10.45 -5.84 -7.80
C MET A 72 10.40 -5.43 -6.32
N PHE A 73 9.81 -6.27 -5.47
CA PHE A 73 9.77 -6.05 -4.03
C PHE A 73 11.17 -6.05 -3.41
N THR A 74 12.04 -6.99 -3.77
CA THR A 74 13.44 -6.99 -3.33
C THR A 74 14.18 -5.73 -3.77
N ARG A 75 13.95 -5.27 -5.01
CA ARG A 75 14.52 -4.00 -5.49
C ARG A 75 14.03 -2.81 -4.67
N LEU A 76 12.75 -2.76 -4.35
CA LEU A 76 12.16 -1.72 -3.52
C LEU A 76 12.79 -1.71 -2.11
N ARG A 77 13.07 -2.88 -1.52
CA ARG A 77 13.74 -3.00 -0.21
C ARG A 77 15.20 -2.59 -0.22
N THR A 78 15.94 -2.90 -1.29
CA THR A 78 17.35 -2.47 -1.41
C THR A 78 17.51 -0.95 -1.55
N ARG A 79 16.46 -0.27 -2.01
CA ARG A 79 16.41 1.19 -2.11
C ARG A 79 16.01 1.73 -0.73
N ILE A 80 17.01 1.80 0.15
CA ILE A 80 16.99 2.18 1.58
C ILE A 80 15.73 2.99 1.97
N GLY A 81 14.94 2.45 2.89
CA GLY A 81 13.95 3.23 3.67
C GLY A 81 12.78 3.80 2.90
N SER A 82 12.43 3.25 1.73
CA SER A 82 11.33 3.82 0.94
C SER A 82 10.02 3.81 1.75
N ALA A 83 9.48 5.00 2.04
CA ALA A 83 8.14 5.20 2.60
C ALA A 83 7.01 4.52 1.79
N ALA A 84 7.35 3.98 0.61
CA ALA A 84 6.48 3.15 -0.21
C ALA A 84 6.20 1.76 0.42
N LEU A 85 7.12 1.24 1.25
CA LEU A 85 6.96 -0.05 1.92
C LEU A 85 5.92 0.09 3.03
N THR A 86 4.70 -0.34 2.72
CA THR A 86 3.58 -0.30 3.67
C THR A 86 3.21 -1.71 4.12
N THR A 87 2.66 -1.84 5.33
CA THR A 87 2.15 -3.12 5.85
C THR A 87 1.16 -3.78 4.89
N ARG A 88 0.44 -2.97 4.09
CA ARG A 88 -0.47 -3.46 3.06
C ARG A 88 0.23 -4.30 2.00
N ILE A 89 1.39 -3.86 1.50
CA ILE A 89 2.14 -4.59 0.47
C ILE A 89 2.59 -5.94 1.02
N TYR A 90 3.14 -5.97 2.23
CA TYR A 90 3.52 -7.22 2.90
C TYR A 90 2.33 -8.17 3.05
N ASN A 91 1.19 -7.66 3.54
CA ASN A 91 -0.02 -8.47 3.68
C ASN A 91 -0.51 -9.04 2.34
N ASN A 92 -0.42 -8.26 1.26
CA ASN A 92 -0.78 -8.74 -0.07
C ASN A 92 0.16 -9.89 -0.52
N PHE A 93 1.46 -9.80 -0.27
CA PHE A 93 2.40 -10.89 -0.58
C PHE A 93 2.10 -12.15 0.24
N ILE A 94 1.88 -12.01 1.55
CA ILE A 94 1.54 -13.13 2.43
C ILE A 94 0.25 -13.82 1.94
N GLU A 95 -0.79 -13.04 1.64
CA GLU A 95 -2.06 -13.54 1.11
C GLU A 95 -1.87 -14.28 -0.23
N VAL A 96 -1.06 -13.73 -1.12
CA VAL A 96 -0.72 -14.37 -2.41
C VAL A 96 0.03 -15.69 -2.21
N TYR A 97 0.98 -15.75 -1.26
CA TYR A 97 1.68 -16.99 -0.96
C TYR A 97 0.77 -18.06 -0.36
N CYS A 98 -0.20 -17.68 0.49
CA CYS A 98 -1.25 -18.60 0.95
C CYS A 98 -2.01 -19.20 -0.22
N GLN A 99 -2.44 -18.36 -1.17
CA GLN A 99 -3.22 -18.81 -2.32
C GLN A 99 -2.39 -19.65 -3.30
N MET A 100 -1.11 -19.33 -3.49
CA MET A 100 -0.17 -20.14 -4.26
C MET A 100 0.08 -21.51 -3.62
N ALA A 101 0.15 -21.58 -2.28
CA ALA A 101 0.21 -22.84 -1.55
C ALA A 101 -1.02 -23.73 -1.78
N THR A 102 -2.22 -23.14 -1.93
CA THR A 102 -3.45 -23.88 -2.30
C THR A 102 -3.42 -24.34 -3.76
N ARG A 103 -2.90 -23.52 -4.67
CA ARG A 103 -2.86 -23.81 -6.12
C ARG A 103 -1.78 -24.83 -6.49
N GLU A 104 -0.63 -24.78 -5.83
CA GLU A 104 0.53 -25.64 -6.08
C GLU A 104 0.89 -26.50 -4.85
N PRO A 105 0.13 -27.58 -4.56
CA PRO A 105 0.35 -28.38 -3.36
C PRO A 105 1.74 -29.01 -3.30
N ASN A 106 2.36 -29.27 -4.45
CA ASN A 106 3.71 -29.84 -4.56
C ASN A 106 4.81 -28.92 -4.01
N ARG A 107 4.54 -27.61 -3.93
CA ARG A 107 5.47 -26.58 -3.43
C ARG A 107 4.93 -25.85 -2.22
N LYS A 108 3.86 -26.37 -1.60
CA LYS A 108 3.17 -25.76 -0.46
C LYS A 108 4.14 -25.33 0.65
N MET A 109 5.08 -26.20 1.03
CA MET A 109 6.05 -25.92 2.08
C MET A 109 6.95 -24.73 1.75
N LEU A 110 7.41 -24.61 0.50
CA LEU A 110 8.23 -23.48 0.05
C LEU A 110 7.46 -22.15 0.17
N TRP A 111 6.20 -22.14 -0.27
CA TRP A 111 5.36 -20.94 -0.19
C TRP A 111 5.07 -20.54 1.26
N HIS A 112 4.88 -21.51 2.17
CA HIS A 112 4.76 -21.23 3.60
C HIS A 112 6.05 -20.67 4.20
N ASP A 113 7.20 -21.24 3.85
CA ASP A 113 8.51 -20.79 4.35
C ASP A 113 8.80 -19.34 3.92
N GLU A 114 8.48 -18.99 2.67
CA GLU A 114 8.60 -17.61 2.16
C GLU A 114 7.65 -16.64 2.89
N ALA A 115 6.41 -17.06 3.17
CA ALA A 115 5.46 -16.24 3.91
C ALA A 115 5.89 -16.03 5.38
N TRP A 116 6.43 -17.07 6.03
CA TRP A 116 7.02 -16.98 7.36
C TRP A 116 8.26 -16.09 7.39
N ALA A 117 9.10 -16.15 6.37
CA ALA A 117 10.26 -15.27 6.25
C ALA A 117 9.83 -13.80 6.19
N LEU A 118 8.78 -13.46 5.42
CA LEU A 118 8.22 -12.11 5.40
C LEU A 118 7.62 -11.68 6.74
N TYR A 119 6.93 -12.59 7.43
CA TYR A 119 6.37 -12.32 8.76
C TYR A 119 7.47 -11.98 9.79
N ASN A 120 8.55 -12.76 9.82
CA ASN A 120 9.67 -12.52 10.74
C ASN A 120 10.35 -11.16 10.48
N ILE A 121 10.38 -10.74 9.22
CA ILE A 121 10.90 -9.43 8.83
C ILE A 121 10.00 -8.29 9.34
N LEU A 122 8.67 -8.48 9.32
CA LEU A 122 7.72 -7.55 9.93
C LEU A 122 7.86 -7.48 11.45
N GLU A 123 8.02 -8.62 12.13
CA GLU A 123 8.20 -8.64 13.60
C GLU A 123 9.51 -8.00 14.06
N THR A 124 10.58 -8.14 13.27
CA THR A 124 11.88 -7.55 13.57
C THR A 124 11.96 -6.06 13.25
N GLU A 125 10.89 -5.48 12.67
CA GLU A 125 10.77 -4.08 12.28
C GLU A 125 11.96 -3.55 11.45
N VAL A 126 12.69 -4.43 10.75
CA VAL A 126 13.91 -4.07 9.99
C VAL A 126 13.64 -3.00 8.94
N ASP A 127 12.46 -3.07 8.31
CA ASP A 127 12.01 -2.14 7.28
C ASP A 127 11.18 -0.98 7.87
N GLY A 128 11.09 -0.84 9.20
CA GLY A 128 10.28 0.19 9.88
C GLY A 128 8.76 0.01 9.75
N VAL A 129 8.32 -1.19 9.33
CA VAL A 129 6.92 -1.53 9.09
C VAL A 129 6.43 -2.49 10.16
N GLN A 130 5.33 -2.15 10.83
CA GLN A 130 4.73 -2.97 11.87
C GLN A 130 3.68 -3.96 11.32
N PRO A 131 3.55 -5.15 11.94
CA PRO A 131 2.50 -6.11 11.61
C PRO A 131 1.12 -5.54 11.96
N SER A 132 0.14 -5.87 11.12
CA SER A 132 -1.28 -5.51 11.31
C SER A 132 -2.05 -6.71 11.86
N PRO A 133 -3.22 -6.53 12.51
CA PRO A 133 -4.12 -7.65 12.82
C PRO A 133 -4.40 -8.56 11.63
N LYS A 134 -4.44 -8.02 10.40
CA LYS A 134 -4.58 -8.82 9.17
C LYS A 134 -3.39 -9.78 8.97
N THR A 135 -2.17 -9.34 9.29
CA THR A 135 -0.95 -10.16 9.18
C THR A 135 -1.06 -11.40 10.06
N TYR A 136 -1.45 -11.22 11.33
CA TYR A 136 -1.64 -12.34 12.26
C TYR A 136 -2.76 -13.28 11.82
N ALA A 137 -3.86 -12.74 11.28
CA ALA A 137 -4.95 -13.55 10.75
C ALA A 137 -4.48 -14.46 9.59
N LEU A 138 -3.70 -13.93 8.64
CA LEU A 138 -3.15 -14.70 7.52
C LEU A 138 -2.20 -15.81 7.97
N ILE A 139 -1.37 -15.55 8.98
CA ILE A 139 -0.44 -16.55 9.53
C ILE A 139 -1.20 -17.66 10.27
N LEU A 140 -2.22 -17.31 11.03
CA LEU A 140 -3.08 -18.31 11.69
C LEU A 140 -3.83 -19.17 10.66
N GLU A 141 -4.32 -18.58 9.58
CA GLU A 141 -4.96 -19.33 8.48
C GLU A 141 -4.02 -20.37 7.87
N MET A 142 -2.72 -20.10 7.79
CA MET A 142 -1.75 -21.07 7.29
C MET A 142 -1.45 -22.23 8.25
N LEU A 143 -1.73 -22.06 9.54
CA LEU A 143 -1.47 -23.07 10.58
C LEU A 143 -2.64 -24.03 10.79
N VAL A 144 -3.83 -23.70 10.27
CA VAL A 144 -5.06 -24.50 10.35
C VAL A 144 -5.17 -25.44 9.15
#